data_AF-A0A7C1GW51-F1
#
_entry.id   AF-A0A7C1GW51-F1
#
_cell.length_a   1.000
_cell.length_b   1.000
_cell.length_c   1.000
_cell.angle_alpha   90.00
_cell.angle_beta   90.00
_cell.angle_gamma   90.00
#
_symmetry.space_group_name_H-M   'P 1'
#
loop_
_entity.id
_entity.type
_entity.pdbx_description
1 polymer ?
#
loop_
_entity_poly.entity_id
_entity_poly.type
_entity_poly.pdbx_seq_one_letter_code
_entity_poly.pdbx_strand_id
1 'polypeptide(L)'
;MARKSMQPDSCLVIGFQRANESLVWNRENNESRGEYMTCTDMMAALGKEKELIAALNVCLEEELGYISAQDLVGLEESLPHKQKLLLEIAKNRQGIDMERDPDQEHAQTIGILQQELIELWKKANNFNELSKTLVSSRLNDIERQIAIFLAGLKGTYTRQGKTSGVPARMIKTGV
;
A
#
# COMPACT_ATOMS: atom_id res chain seq x y z
N MET A 1 3.56 -51.36 29.26
CA MET A 1 2.97 -50.01 29.45
C MET A 1 3.57 -49.09 28.40
N ALA A 2 2.87 -48.92 27.28
CA ALA A 2 3.35 -48.21 26.09
C ALA A 2 2.97 -46.72 26.14
N ARG A 3 3.94 -45.88 25.77
CA ARG A 3 3.84 -44.41 25.76
C ARG A 3 2.86 -43.96 24.66
N LYS A 4 1.87 -43.14 25.02
CA LYS A 4 1.06 -42.36 24.07
C LYS A 4 1.90 -41.17 23.60
N SER A 5 2.36 -41.19 22.35
CA SER A 5 2.87 -40.01 21.65
C SER A 5 1.69 -39.26 21.04
N MET A 6 1.43 -38.06 21.55
CA MET A 6 0.57 -37.06 20.92
C MET A 6 1.32 -36.48 19.71
N GLN A 7 0.76 -36.66 18.52
CA GLN A 7 1.14 -35.88 17.34
C GLN A 7 0.41 -34.54 17.40
N PRO A 8 1.07 -33.39 17.18
CA PRO A 8 0.38 -32.14 16.90
C PRO A 8 0.16 -31.99 15.39
N ASP A 9 -1.12 -31.98 15.02
CA ASP A 9 -1.77 -31.08 14.07
C ASP A 9 -0.98 -30.65 12.83
N SER A 10 -1.01 -31.52 11.81
CA SER A 10 -0.85 -31.14 10.41
C SER A 10 -2.09 -30.40 9.91
N CYS A 11 -2.32 -29.15 10.35
CA CYS A 11 -3.48 -28.39 9.86
C CYS A 11 -3.31 -26.88 10.01
N LEU A 12 -2.28 -26.27 9.42
CA LEU A 12 -2.22 -24.79 9.33
C LEU A 12 -1.54 -24.24 8.06
N VAL A 13 -1.24 -25.07 7.06
CA VAL A 13 -0.47 -24.63 5.86
C VAL A 13 -1.36 -24.13 4.71
N ILE A 14 -2.68 -24.28 4.76
CA ILE A 14 -3.56 -23.97 3.61
C ILE A 14 -4.19 -22.56 3.68
N GLY A 15 -3.95 -21.80 4.76
CA GLY A 15 -4.64 -20.52 5.00
C GLY A 15 -4.01 -19.27 4.38
N PHE A 16 -2.77 -19.30 3.92
CA PHE A 16 -2.03 -18.09 3.53
C PHE A 16 -2.13 -17.72 2.04
N GLN A 17 -2.76 -18.58 1.23
CA GLN A 17 -2.79 -18.42 -0.22
C GLN A 17 -3.80 -17.37 -0.74
N ARG A 18 -4.73 -16.87 0.08
CA ARG A 18 -5.96 -16.22 -0.43
C ARG A 18 -6.08 -14.70 -0.28
N ALA A 19 -5.04 -14.03 0.23
CA ALA A 19 -5.03 -12.56 0.35
C ALA A 19 -4.05 -11.86 -0.60
N ASN A 20 -3.33 -12.60 -1.46
CA ASN A 20 -2.28 -12.06 -2.34
C ASN A 20 -2.59 -12.20 -3.85
N GLU A 21 -3.85 -12.40 -4.23
CA GLU A 21 -4.25 -12.64 -5.63
C GLU A 21 -4.22 -11.40 -6.56
N SER A 22 -3.72 -10.25 -6.14
CA SER A 22 -3.61 -9.05 -7.02
C SER A 22 -2.19 -8.70 -7.51
N LEU A 23 -1.20 -9.57 -7.31
CA LEU A 23 0.15 -9.39 -7.89
C LEU A 23 0.64 -10.65 -8.61
N VAL A 24 -0.23 -11.24 -9.44
CA VAL A 24 0.21 -12.16 -10.50
C VAL A 24 0.77 -11.30 -11.64
N TRP A 25 2.08 -11.06 -11.63
CA TRP A 25 2.82 -10.65 -12.81
C TRP A 25 4.02 -11.58 -13.02
N ASN A 26 3.92 -12.38 -14.08
CA ASN A 26 4.94 -13.09 -14.86
C ASN A 26 5.88 -14.06 -14.12
N ARG A 27 5.40 -15.30 -14.02
CA ARG A 27 6.22 -16.50 -13.81
C ARG A 27 6.45 -17.19 -15.16
N GLU A 28 7.35 -16.66 -15.98
CA GLU A 28 7.90 -17.41 -17.11
C GLU A 28 9.43 -17.23 -17.15
N ASN A 29 10.12 -18.37 -17.10
CA ASN A 29 11.53 -18.60 -17.41
C ASN A 29 12.59 -18.11 -16.41
N ASN A 30 12.97 -19.00 -15.48
CA ASN A 30 14.39 -19.25 -15.23
C ASN A 30 14.62 -20.61 -14.56
N GLU A 31 14.79 -21.67 -15.36
CA GLU A 31 15.48 -22.88 -14.95
C GLU A 31 16.97 -22.56 -14.82
N SER A 32 17.45 -22.35 -13.60
CA SER A 32 18.88 -22.31 -13.29
C SER A 32 19.08 -22.68 -11.82
N ARG A 33 19.55 -23.92 -11.58
CA ARG A 33 20.15 -24.44 -10.34
C ARG A 33 19.65 -23.78 -9.05
N GLY A 34 18.66 -24.41 -8.40
CA GLY A 34 18.19 -24.00 -7.09
C GLY A 34 19.33 -24.00 -6.06
N GLU A 35 19.80 -22.82 -5.70
CA GLU A 35 20.45 -22.61 -4.40
C GLU A 35 19.35 -22.70 -3.37
N TYR A 36 19.22 -23.89 -2.76
CA TYR A 36 18.25 -24.15 -1.71
C TYR A 36 18.65 -23.40 -0.45
N MET A 37 17.75 -22.57 0.08
CA MET A 37 17.98 -21.85 1.34
C MET A 37 17.93 -22.81 2.53
N THR A 38 18.87 -22.62 3.46
CA THR A 38 18.85 -23.29 4.77
C THR A 38 17.88 -22.58 5.73
N CYS A 39 17.51 -23.21 6.86
CA CYS A 39 16.69 -22.57 7.89
C CYS A 39 17.31 -21.26 8.41
N THR A 40 18.64 -21.20 8.50
CA THR A 40 19.38 -19.99 8.87
C THR A 40 19.26 -18.89 7.83
N ASP A 41 19.28 -19.24 6.54
CA ASP A 41 19.08 -18.27 5.45
C ASP A 41 17.66 -17.72 5.44
N MET A 42 16.66 -18.58 5.69
CA MET A 42 15.27 -18.14 5.83
C MET A 42 15.08 -17.21 7.04
N MET A 43 15.68 -17.54 8.19
CA MET A 43 15.63 -16.65 9.36
C MET A 43 16.29 -15.30 9.07
N ALA A 44 17.43 -15.27 8.36
CA ALA A 44 18.08 -14.04 7.95
C ALA A 44 17.23 -13.24 6.96
N ALA A 45 16.58 -13.90 6.00
CA ALA A 45 15.66 -13.27 5.06
C ALA A 45 14.45 -12.65 5.76
N LEU A 46 13.83 -13.37 6.70
CA LEU A 46 12.70 -12.86 7.49
C LEU A 46 13.13 -11.71 8.42
N GLY A 47 14.31 -11.80 9.03
CA GLY A 47 14.88 -10.72 9.85
C GLY A 47 15.11 -9.45 9.02
N LYS A 48 15.69 -9.59 7.84
CA LYS A 48 15.88 -8.47 6.91
C LYS A 48 14.54 -7.89 6.43
N GLU A 49 13.55 -8.74 6.14
CA GLU A 49 12.22 -8.27 5.77
C GLU A 49 11.58 -7.46 6.91
N LYS A 50 11.77 -7.89 8.16
CA LYS A 50 11.27 -7.19 9.35
C LYS A 50 11.86 -5.78 9.44
N GLU A 51 13.17 -5.64 9.25
CA GLU A 51 13.85 -4.34 9.23
C GLU A 51 13.32 -3.44 8.11
N LEU A 52 13.15 -3.99 6.91
CA LEU A 52 12.65 -3.23 5.75
C LEU A 52 11.20 -2.75 5.96
N ILE A 53 10.32 -3.58 6.53
CA ILE A 53 8.93 -3.17 6.80
C ILE A 53 8.86 -2.20 7.98
N ALA A 54 9.73 -2.34 8.98
CA ALA A 54 9.85 -1.35 10.04
C ALA A 54 10.24 0.03 9.47
N ALA A 55 11.24 0.07 8.58
CA ALA A 55 11.62 1.29 7.88
C ALA A 55 10.48 1.86 7.01
N LEU A 56 9.73 0.98 6.32
CA LEU A 56 8.55 1.38 5.55
C LEU A 56 7.47 1.99 6.44
N ASN A 57 7.23 1.44 7.63
CA ASN A 57 6.26 1.98 8.57
C ASN A 57 6.63 3.39 9.04
N VAL A 58 7.92 3.66 9.28
CA VAL A 58 8.39 5.01 9.62
C VAL A 58 8.14 5.98 8.46
N CYS A 59 8.50 5.58 7.24
CA CYS A 59 8.27 6.40 6.05
C CYS A 59 6.78 6.70 5.83
N LEU A 60 5.89 5.72 6.04
CA LEU A 60 4.44 5.91 5.93
C LEU A 60 3.88 6.83 7.04
N GLU A 61 4.46 6.78 8.24
CA GLU A 61 4.09 7.67 9.35
C GLU A 61 4.52 9.12 9.05
N GLU A 62 5.70 9.32 8.47
CA GLU A 62 6.17 10.63 7.97
C GLU A 62 5.27 11.16 6.86
N GLU A 63 4.85 10.30 5.91
CA GLU A 63 3.90 10.68 4.85
C GLU A 63 2.56 11.18 5.42
N LEU A 64 2.03 10.53 6.45
CA LEU A 64 0.83 11.00 7.14
C LEU A 64 1.06 12.38 7.77
N GLY A 65 2.26 12.63 8.29
CA GLY A 65 2.71 13.93 8.78
C GLY A 65 2.69 15.00 7.69
N TYR A 66 3.31 14.73 6.53
CA TYR A 66 3.33 15.64 5.39
C TYR A 66 1.94 15.94 4.84
N ILE A 67 1.09 14.92 4.71
CA ILE A 67 -0.30 15.09 4.25
C ILE A 67 -1.08 15.97 5.23
N SER A 68 -0.93 15.73 6.53
CA SER A 68 -1.61 16.52 7.58
C SER A 68 -1.11 17.97 7.62
N ALA A 69 0.18 18.19 7.40
CA ALA A 69 0.80 19.51 7.30
C ALA A 69 0.52 20.24 5.97
N GLN A 70 -0.09 19.56 4.99
CA GLN A 70 -0.23 20.03 3.61
C GLN A 70 1.12 20.37 2.94
N ASP A 71 2.19 19.68 3.36
CA ASP A 71 3.52 19.83 2.80
C ASP A 71 3.68 18.92 1.57
N LEU A 72 3.37 19.48 0.40
CA LEU A 72 3.51 18.77 -0.87
C LEU A 72 4.96 18.48 -1.22
N VAL A 73 5.90 19.37 -0.83
CA VAL A 73 7.31 19.22 -1.18
C VAL A 73 7.93 18.07 -0.39
N GLY A 74 7.70 18.04 0.93
CA GLY A 74 8.15 16.92 1.77
C GLY A 74 7.50 15.59 1.37
N LEU A 75 6.23 15.62 0.93
CA LEU A 75 5.58 14.42 0.39
C LEU A 75 6.26 13.95 -0.90
N GLU A 76 6.51 14.83 -1.87
CA GLU A 76 7.14 14.46 -3.14
C GLU A 76 8.58 13.95 -2.94
N GLU A 77 9.35 14.56 -2.04
CA GLU A 77 10.72 14.16 -1.73
C GLU A 77 10.79 12.79 -1.03
N SER A 78 9.75 12.38 -0.28
CA SER A 78 9.71 11.09 0.42
C SER A 78 9.33 9.90 -0.48
N LEU A 79 8.62 10.13 -1.60
CA LEU A 79 8.14 9.06 -2.49
C LEU A 79 9.26 8.16 -3.07
N PRO A 80 10.40 8.66 -3.56
CA PRO A 80 11.48 7.82 -4.08
C PRO A 80 12.04 6.87 -3.01
N HIS A 81 12.10 7.32 -1.77
CA HIS A 81 12.58 6.51 -0.65
C HIS A 81 11.60 5.36 -0.35
N LYS A 82 10.30 5.65 -0.28
CA LYS A 82 9.25 4.62 -0.16
C LYS A 82 9.33 3.60 -1.30
N GLN A 83 9.49 4.05 -2.54
CA GLN A 83 9.59 3.16 -3.69
C GLN A 83 10.80 2.22 -3.59
N LYS A 84 11.96 2.73 -3.15
CA LYS A 84 13.16 1.93 -2.94
C LYS A 84 12.93 0.83 -1.91
N LEU A 85 12.30 1.15 -0.77
CA LEU A 85 11.98 0.18 0.27
C LEU A 85 11.06 -0.93 -0.27
N LEU A 86 10.01 -0.57 -1.01
CA LEU A 86 9.09 -1.56 -1.60
C LEU A 86 9.80 -2.50 -2.60
N LEU A 87 10.73 -1.97 -3.39
CA LEU A 87 11.54 -2.78 -4.32
C LEU A 87 12.48 -3.72 -3.57
N GLU A 88 13.11 -3.27 -2.48
CA GLU A 88 13.99 -4.09 -1.65
C GLU A 88 13.20 -5.21 -0.95
N ILE A 89 12.00 -4.93 -0.44
CA ILE A 89 11.08 -5.92 0.13
C ILE A 89 10.69 -6.96 -0.94
N ALA A 90 10.29 -6.51 -2.12
CA ALA A 90 9.91 -7.40 -3.22
C ALA A 90 11.07 -8.30 -3.63
N LYS A 91 12.30 -7.76 -3.70
CA LYS A 91 13.52 -8.51 -3.99
C LYS A 91 13.84 -9.52 -2.89
N ASN A 92 13.66 -9.17 -1.63
CA ASN A 92 13.94 -10.08 -0.50
C ASN A 92 13.00 -11.29 -0.47
N ARG A 93 11.77 -11.12 -0.96
CA ARG A 93 10.77 -12.20 -1.06
C ARG A 93 11.02 -13.18 -2.20
N GLN A 94 11.82 -12.77 -3.20
CA GLN A 94 12.19 -13.66 -4.29
C GLN A 94 13.17 -14.70 -3.77
N GLY A 95 12.77 -15.98 -3.79
CA GLY A 95 13.63 -17.10 -3.39
C GLY A 95 13.44 -17.59 -1.95
N ILE A 96 12.40 -17.15 -1.22
CA ILE A 96 12.03 -17.75 0.07
C ILE A 96 11.18 -19.00 -0.19
N ASP A 97 11.83 -20.09 -0.63
CA ASP A 97 11.22 -21.43 -0.65
C ASP A 97 12.16 -22.38 0.12
N MET A 98 11.66 -22.92 1.24
CA MET A 98 12.36 -23.98 1.98
C MET A 98 11.95 -25.35 1.43
N GLU A 99 12.92 -26.21 1.16
CA GLU A 99 12.67 -27.60 0.72
C GLU A 99 12.55 -28.58 1.90
N ARG A 100 13.01 -28.18 3.09
CA ARG A 100 13.09 -29.03 4.28
C ARG A 100 12.36 -28.41 5.47
N ASP A 101 11.62 -29.24 6.18
CA ASP A 101 10.95 -28.84 7.43
C ASP A 101 12.01 -28.41 8.47
N PRO A 102 11.84 -27.23 9.10
CA PRO A 102 12.75 -26.75 10.11
C PRO A 102 12.71 -27.62 11.37
N ASP A 103 13.86 -27.73 12.05
CA ASP A 103 13.92 -28.34 13.38
C ASP A 103 13.00 -27.58 14.35
N GLN A 104 12.50 -28.25 15.40
CA GLN A 104 11.47 -27.70 16.29
C GLN A 104 11.84 -26.32 16.91
N GLU A 105 13.12 -26.06 17.17
CA GLU A 105 13.61 -24.77 17.66
C GLU A 105 13.58 -23.69 16.58
N HIS A 106 14.11 -23.98 15.39
CA HIS A 106 14.06 -23.08 14.23
C HIS A 106 12.62 -22.78 13.80
N ALA A 107 11.73 -23.78 13.88
CA ALA A 107 10.30 -23.63 13.58
C ALA A 107 9.62 -22.61 14.51
N GLN A 108 9.95 -22.63 15.80
CA GLN A 108 9.42 -21.66 16.76
C GLN A 108 9.92 -20.24 16.46
N THR A 109 11.22 -20.08 16.21
CA THR A 109 11.80 -18.75 15.91
C THR A 109 11.25 -18.18 14.60
N ILE A 110 11.13 -19.01 13.56
CA ILE A 110 10.52 -18.62 12.28
C ILE A 110 9.06 -18.23 12.50
N GLY A 111 8.29 -18.98 13.30
CA GLY A 111 6.90 -18.65 13.62
C GLY A 111 6.75 -17.30 14.32
N ILE A 112 7.64 -16.98 15.28
CA ILE A 112 7.66 -15.67 15.94
C ILE A 112 7.95 -14.56 14.92
N LEU A 113 8.98 -14.73 14.08
CA LEU A 113 9.34 -13.74 13.05
C LEU A 113 8.20 -13.52 12.05
N GLN A 114 7.52 -14.58 11.62
CA GLN A 114 6.36 -14.49 10.74
C GLN A 114 5.20 -13.74 11.41
N GLN A 115 4.93 -13.99 12.70
CA GLN A 115 3.89 -13.29 13.44
C GLN A 115 4.20 -11.79 13.57
N GLU A 116 5.43 -11.43 13.92
CA GLU A 116 5.86 -10.03 13.98
C GLU A 116 5.76 -9.34 12.61
N LEU A 117 6.15 -10.03 11.54
CA LEU A 117 6.01 -9.54 10.17
C LEU A 117 4.54 -9.27 9.81
N ILE A 118 3.62 -10.17 10.19
CA ILE A 118 2.19 -9.98 9.98
C ILE A 118 1.70 -8.71 10.68
N GLU A 119 2.14 -8.45 11.91
CA GLU A 119 1.76 -7.25 12.66
C GLU A 119 2.31 -5.97 12.01
N LEU A 120 3.57 -5.99 11.57
CA LEU A 120 4.19 -4.87 10.85
C LEU A 120 3.50 -4.58 9.52
N TRP A 121 3.09 -5.61 8.78
CA TRP A 121 2.31 -5.45 7.55
C TRP A 121 0.93 -4.89 7.79
N LYS A 122 0.24 -5.34 8.85
CA LYS A 122 -1.05 -4.77 9.24
C LYS A 122 -0.91 -3.28 9.56
N LYS A 123 0.15 -2.89 10.27
CA LYS A 123 0.44 -1.48 10.57
C LYS A 123 0.67 -0.67 9.27
N ALA A 124 1.49 -1.18 8.37
CA ALA A 124 1.78 -0.52 7.09
C ALA A 124 0.51 -0.37 6.24
N ASN A 125 -0.33 -1.41 6.20
CA ASN A 125 -1.60 -1.35 5.50
C ASN A 125 -2.55 -0.31 6.10
N ASN A 126 -2.64 -0.23 7.42
CA ASN A 126 -3.47 0.78 8.10
C ASN A 126 -3.00 2.20 7.78
N PHE A 127 -1.70 2.46 7.79
CA PHE A 127 -1.16 3.78 7.40
C PHE A 127 -1.43 4.11 5.95
N ASN A 128 -1.30 3.13 5.05
CA ASN A 128 -1.60 3.32 3.64
C ASN A 128 -3.08 3.63 3.39
N GLU A 129 -4.00 2.92 4.03
CA GLU A 129 -5.45 3.20 3.93
C GLU A 129 -5.82 4.56 4.52
N LEU A 130 -5.21 4.94 5.63
CA LEU A 130 -5.40 6.27 6.21
C LEU A 130 -4.88 7.36 5.26
N SER A 131 -3.67 7.18 4.70
CA SER A 131 -3.07 8.11 3.73
C SER A 131 -3.96 8.30 2.50
N LYS A 132 -4.47 7.20 1.91
CA LYS A 132 -5.44 7.24 0.80
C LYS A 132 -6.70 8.01 1.17
N THR A 133 -7.23 7.79 2.37
CA THR A 133 -8.44 8.47 2.84
C THR A 133 -8.22 9.98 2.97
N LEU A 134 -7.09 10.40 3.55
CA LEU A 134 -6.74 11.82 3.70
C LEU A 134 -6.53 12.50 2.34
N VAL A 135 -5.80 11.87 1.43
CA VAL A 135 -5.59 12.38 0.07
C VAL A 135 -6.91 12.48 -0.69
N SER A 136 -7.77 11.45 -0.61
CA SER A 136 -9.09 11.46 -1.27
C SER A 136 -10.00 12.56 -0.72
N SER A 137 -10.02 12.74 0.61
CA SER A 137 -10.75 13.84 1.24
C SER A 137 -10.27 15.20 0.73
N ARG A 138 -8.95 15.38 0.64
CA ARG A 138 -8.36 16.63 0.15
C ARG A 138 -8.70 16.89 -1.33
N LEU A 139 -8.65 15.88 -2.18
CA LEU A 139 -9.03 16.00 -3.58
C LEU A 139 -10.50 16.40 -3.74
N ASN A 140 -11.40 15.80 -2.95
CA ASN A 140 -12.82 16.16 -2.94
C ASN A 140 -13.05 17.61 -2.48
N ASP A 141 -12.29 18.08 -1.48
CA ASP A 141 -12.36 19.47 -1.04
C ASP A 141 -11.90 20.44 -2.13
N ILE A 142 -10.81 20.11 -2.84
CA ILE A 142 -10.31 20.89 -3.97
C ILE A 142 -11.35 20.92 -5.09
N GLU A 143 -11.94 19.77 -5.44
CA GLU A 143 -12.99 19.68 -6.45
C GLU A 143 -14.18 20.57 -6.09
N ARG A 144 -14.63 20.53 -4.83
CA ARG A 144 -15.72 21.38 -4.34
C ARG A 144 -15.39 22.87 -4.41
N GLN A 145 -14.15 23.26 -4.11
CA GLN A 145 -13.70 24.64 -4.22
C GLN A 145 -13.68 25.10 -5.69
N ILE A 146 -13.17 24.27 -6.60
CA ILE A 146 -13.14 24.56 -8.04
C ILE A 146 -14.56 24.64 -8.63
N ALA A 147 -15.48 23.78 -8.17
CA ALA A 147 -16.85 23.73 -8.65
C ALA A 147 -17.60 25.07 -8.51
N ILE A 148 -17.29 25.86 -7.49
CA ILE A 148 -17.87 27.21 -7.29
C ILE A 148 -17.48 28.15 -8.44
N PHE A 149 -16.20 28.14 -8.83
CA PHE A 149 -15.70 28.94 -9.95
C PHE A 149 -16.27 28.45 -11.29
N LEU A 150 -16.39 27.14 -11.48
CA LEU A 150 -16.97 26.55 -12.69
C LEU A 150 -18.48 26.77 -12.81
N ALA A 151 -19.22 26.79 -11.70
CA ALA A 151 -20.65 27.08 -11.70
C ALA A 151 -20.94 28.50 -12.19
N GLY A 152 -20.08 29.47 -11.86
CA GLY A 152 -20.14 30.84 -12.39
C GLY A 152 -19.81 30.94 -13.89
N LEU A 153 -18.96 30.05 -14.42
CA LEU A 153 -18.57 30.00 -15.84
C LEU A 153 -19.66 29.40 -16.75
N LYS A 154 -20.69 28.75 -16.20
CA LYS A 154 -21.88 28.36 -16.99
C LYS A 154 -22.75 29.57 -17.38
N GLY A 155 -22.43 30.77 -16.90
CA GLY A 155 -22.96 32.05 -17.37
C GLY A 155 -22.35 32.50 -18.71
N THR A 156 -22.85 31.92 -19.80
CA THR A 156 -23.08 32.60 -21.09
C THR A 156 -22.00 33.54 -21.64
N TYR A 157 -20.95 33.00 -22.24
CA TYR A 157 -20.34 33.64 -23.40
C TYR A 157 -20.13 32.59 -24.48
N THR A 158 -20.95 32.65 -25.53
CA THR A 158 -20.63 31.96 -26.77
C THR A 158 -19.32 32.52 -27.33
N ARG A 159 -18.58 31.73 -28.13
CA ARG A 159 -17.34 32.18 -28.83
C ARG A 159 -17.54 33.45 -29.70
N GLN A 160 -18.78 33.91 -29.88
CA GLN A 160 -19.17 35.16 -30.52
C GLN A 160 -19.55 36.29 -29.54
N GLY A 161 -19.29 36.17 -28.25
CA GLY A 161 -19.55 37.23 -27.27
C GLY A 161 -21.02 37.43 -26.87
N LYS A 162 -21.94 36.53 -27.26
CA LYS A 162 -23.37 36.70 -27.00
C LYS A 162 -23.82 35.95 -25.76
N THR A 163 -24.43 36.68 -24.82
CA THR A 163 -25.04 36.17 -23.59
C THR A 163 -26.40 35.53 -23.91
N SER A 164 -26.52 34.22 -23.76
CA SER A 164 -27.79 33.51 -23.96
C SER A 164 -28.57 33.44 -22.65
N GLY A 165 -29.42 34.44 -22.38
CA GLY A 165 -30.54 34.25 -21.47
C GLY A 165 -30.72 35.32 -20.39
N VAL A 166 -31.30 36.46 -20.79
CA VAL A 166 -32.39 37.12 -20.05
C VAL A 166 -33.26 37.79 -21.11
N PRO A 167 -34.57 37.51 -21.22
CA PRO A 167 -35.44 38.35 -22.03
C PRO A 167 -35.49 39.71 -21.33
N ALA A 168 -34.81 40.70 -21.89
CA ALA A 168 -34.88 42.07 -21.43
C ALA A 168 -36.35 42.50 -21.44
N ARG A 169 -36.97 42.61 -20.26
CA ARG A 169 -38.24 43.33 -20.13
C ARG A 169 -37.93 44.77 -20.53
N MET A 170 -38.37 45.12 -21.73
CA MET A 170 -38.32 46.47 -22.27
C MET A 170 -39.20 47.36 -21.40
N ILE A 171 -38.59 48.05 -20.44
CA ILE A 171 -39.26 49.13 -19.71
C ILE A 171 -39.33 50.30 -20.69
N LYS A 172 -40.52 50.55 -21.24
CA LYS A 172 -40.80 51.77 -21.99
C LYS A 172 -40.79 52.94 -21.00
N THR A 173 -39.72 53.72 -20.98
CA THR A 173 -39.73 55.08 -20.43
C THR A 173 -39.77 56.07 -21.59
N GLY A 174 -40.83 56.85 -21.70
CA GLY A 174 -40.81 58.07 -22.52
C GLY A 174 -42.16 58.56 -23.04
N VAL A 175 -42.75 59.47 -22.25
CA VAL A 175 -43.63 60.63 -22.55
C VAL A 175 -44.86 60.43 -23.43
#